data_AF-A0A1Y3SBR4-F1
#
_entry.id   AF-A0A1Y3SBR4-F1
#
_cell.length_a   1.000
_cell.length_b   1.000
_cell.length_c   1.000
_cell.angle_alpha   90.00
_cell.angle_beta   90.00
_cell.angle_gamma   90.00
#
_symmetry.space_group_name_H-M   'P 1'
#
loop_
_entity.id
_entity.type
_entity.pdbx_description
1 polymer ?
#
loop_
_entity_poly.entity_id
_entity_poly.type
_entity_poly.pdbx_seq_one_letter_code
_entity_poly.pdbx_strand_id
1 'polypeptide(L)' 'MSKWFEQTAEGKLFRFGRQAKEAARAAVCDGYGRDDEDETVDDTVSCYNCRYRRWTARSFTCMRPGRNET' A
#
# COMPACT_ATOMS: atom_id res chain seq x y z
N MET A 1 -8.62 4.07 10.69
CA MET A 1 -8.30 2.83 9.94
C MET A 1 -8.76 3.00 8.49
N SER A 2 -7.92 2.71 7.50
CA SER A 2 -8.28 2.86 6.08
C SER A 2 -9.07 1.64 5.61
N LYS A 3 -10.20 1.82 4.91
CA LYS A 3 -11.06 0.73 4.38
C LYS A 3 -10.38 -0.26 3.41
N TRP A 4 -9.13 0.01 3.05
CA TRP A 4 -8.32 -0.74 2.10
C TRP A 4 -7.35 -1.73 2.78
N PHE A 5 -7.00 -1.49 4.04
CA PHE A 5 -5.95 -2.20 4.73
C PHE A 5 -6.43 -2.77 6.07
N GLU A 6 -5.95 -3.98 6.38
CA GLU A 6 -6.11 -4.65 7.67
C GLU A 6 -4.80 -4.58 8.45
N GLN A 7 -4.87 -4.32 9.75
CA GLN A 7 -3.67 -4.28 10.61
C GLN A 7 -3.23 -5.71 10.95
N THR A 8 -1.97 -6.03 10.66
CA THR A 8 -1.33 -7.30 10.99
C THR A 8 -0.06 -7.06 11.82
N ALA A 9 0.58 -8.13 12.30
CA ALA A 9 1.85 -8.07 13.00
C ALA A 9 3.00 -7.54 12.11
N GLU A 10 2.93 -7.77 10.79
CA GLU A 10 3.97 -7.38 9.84
C GLU A 10 3.77 -5.98 9.25
N GLY A 11 2.58 -5.39 9.39
CA GLY A 11 2.25 -4.10 8.84
C GLY A 11 0.76 -3.97 8.52
N LYS A 12 0.42 -3.17 7.51
CA LYS A 12 -0.97 -2.98 7.08
C LYS A 12 -1.19 -3.73 5.77
N LEU A 13 -1.84 -4.88 5.81
CA LEU A 13 -2.08 -5.75 4.65
C LEU A 13 -3.22 -5.24 3.79
N PHE A 14 -3.01 -5.14 2.48
CA PHE A 14 -4.09 -4.83 1.55
C PHE A 14 -5.07 -6.01 1.44
N ARG A 15 -6.34 -5.79 1.79
CA ARG A 15 -7.29 -6.88 2.08
C ARG A 15 -7.96 -7.53 0.86
N PHE A 16 -7.83 -6.92 -0.32
CA PHE A 16 -8.51 -7.41 -1.54
C PHE A 16 -7.63 -8.31 -2.41
N GLY A 17 -6.37 -8.52 -2.01
CA GLY A 17 -5.42 -9.40 -2.71
C GLY A 17 -4.78 -8.76 -3.95
N ARG A 18 -3.74 -9.43 -4.47
CA ARG A 18 -2.86 -8.92 -5.54
C ARG A 18 -3.57 -8.70 -6.88
N GLN A 19 -4.65 -9.44 -7.16
CA GLN A 19 -5.36 -9.34 -8.43
C GLN A 19 -6.37 -8.19 -8.48
N ALA A 20 -6.73 -7.60 -7.33
CA ALA A 20 -7.66 -6.48 -7.25
C ALA A 20 -7.00 -5.13 -7.61
N LYS A 21 -6.46 -5.04 -8.83
CA LYS A 21 -5.68 -3.89 -9.33
C LYS A 21 -6.44 -2.57 -9.21
N GLU A 22 -7.72 -2.55 -9.59
CA GLU A 22 -8.57 -1.35 -9.52
C GLU A 22 -8.74 -0.85 -8.07
N ALA A 23 -8.99 -1.76 -7.14
CA ALA A 23 -9.08 -1.41 -5.72
C ALA A 23 -7.73 -0.95 -5.15
N ALA A 24 -6.62 -1.51 -5.64
CA ALA A 24 -5.29 -1.12 -5.22
C ALA A 24 -4.92 0.28 -5.73
N ARG A 25 -5.27 0.61 -6.98
CA ARG A 25 -5.12 1.96 -7.57
C ARG A 25 -5.98 3.00 -6.85
N ALA A 26 -7.16 2.61 -6.38
CA ALA A 26 -8.02 3.50 -5.59
C ALA A 26 -7.53 3.68 -4.14
N ALA A 27 -6.61 2.86 -3.66
CA ALA A 27 -6.11 2.94 -2.30
C ALA A 27 -5.02 4.03 -2.20
N VAL A 28 -5.37 5.22 -1.76
CA VAL A 28 -4.44 6.32 -1.41
C VAL A 28 -4.50 6.60 0.09
N CYS A 29 -3.36 6.99 0.68
CA CYS A 29 -3.32 7.56 2.02
C CYS A 29 -2.43 8.80 2.06
N ASP A 30 -2.60 9.65 3.08
CA ASP A 30 -1.78 10.85 3.30
C ASP A 30 -0.29 10.57 3.51
N GLY A 31 0.04 9.31 3.81
CA GLY A 31 1.41 8.83 3.95
C GLY A 31 2.05 8.40 2.62
N TYR A 32 1.38 8.59 1.49
CA TYR A 32 1.93 8.24 0.18
C TYR A 32 3.29 8.87 -0.04
N GLY A 33 4.24 8.06 -0.46
CA GLY A 33 5.52 8.51 -0.99
C GLY A 33 5.75 7.80 -2.31
N ARG A 34 6.03 8.57 -3.36
CA ARG A 34 6.35 8.04 -4.69
C ARG A 34 7.52 7.06 -4.57
N ASP A 35 7.35 5.90 -5.18
CA ASP A 35 8.42 4.90 -5.33
C ASP A 35 9.35 5.27 -6.49
N ASP A 36 10.47 4.56 -6.64
CA ASP A 36 11.32 4.68 -7.82
C ASP A 36 10.53 4.29 -9.08
N GLU A 37 10.76 4.97 -10.21
CA GLU A 37 9.93 4.80 -11.42
C GLU A 37 9.92 3.35 -11.93
N ASP A 38 11.04 2.64 -11.80
CA ASP A 38 11.19 1.23 -12.16
C ASP A 38 10.44 0.26 -11.21
N GLU A 39 10.04 0.70 -10.01
CA GLU A 39 9.32 -0.12 -9.02
C GLU A 39 7.79 0.10 -9.07
N THR A 40 7.34 1.13 -9.80
CA THR A 40 5.91 1.41 -10.01
C THR A 40 5.28 0.49 -11.03
N VAL A 41 4.01 0.12 -10.82
CA VAL A 41 3.25 -0.74 -11.75
C VAL A 41 2.59 0.09 -12.86
N ASP A 42 2.26 1.33 -12.55
CA ASP A 42 1.66 2.31 -13.44
C ASP A 42 1.82 3.74 -12.87
N ASP A 43 1.36 4.74 -13.63
CA ASP A 43 1.50 6.16 -13.29
C ASP A 43 0.49 6.66 -12.22
N THR A 44 -0.32 5.79 -11.63
CA THR A 44 -1.32 6.23 -10.66
C THR A 44 -0.69 6.57 -9.32
N VAL A 45 -1.09 7.72 -8.76
CA VAL A 45 -0.79 8.08 -7.36
C VAL A 45 -1.64 7.20 -6.46
N SER A 46 -1.05 6.10 -5.96
CA SER A 46 -1.72 5.13 -5.10
C SER A 46 -0.75 4.38 -4.21
N CYS A 47 -1.24 3.81 -3.11
CA CYS A 47 -0.48 2.91 -2.23
C CYS A 47 0.01 1.64 -2.97
N TYR A 48 -0.53 1.36 -4.16
CA TYR A 48 -0.03 0.32 -5.07
C TYR A 48 1.34 0.65 -5.68
N ASN A 49 1.66 1.95 -5.77
CA ASN A 49 2.91 2.51 -6.31
C ASN A 49 3.66 3.35 -5.27
N CYS A 50 3.54 2.97 -4.00
CA CYS A 50 4.13 3.71 -2.88
C CYS A 50 5.39 3.00 -2.37
N ARG A 51 6.46 3.77 -2.08
CA ARG A 51 7.75 3.27 -1.54
C ARG A 51 7.65 2.44 -0.26
N TYR A 52 6.54 2.54 0.46
CA TYR A 52 6.29 1.77 1.67
C TYR A 52 5.62 0.42 1.40
N ARG A 53 5.30 0.11 0.14
CA ARG A 53 4.69 -1.15 -0.28
C ARG A 53 5.73 -2.26 -0.29
N ARG A 54 5.38 -3.39 0.31
CA ARG A 54 6.10 -4.66 0.14
C ARG A 54 5.18 -5.69 -0.48
N TRP A 55 5.58 -6.25 -1.62
CA TRP A 55 4.85 -7.31 -2.28
C TRP A 55 4.89 -8.60 -1.48
N THR A 56 3.76 -9.30 -1.45
CA THR A 56 3.68 -10.69 -1.01
C THR A 56 3.15 -11.55 -2.15
N ALA A 57 3.23 -12.88 -2.00
CA ALA A 57 2.66 -13.78 -3.00
C ALA A 57 1.14 -13.53 -3.21
N ARG A 58 0.43 -13.11 -2.15
CA ARG A 58 -1.04 -12.99 -2.15
C ARG A 58 -1.56 -11.56 -2.28
N SER A 59 -0.78 -10.55 -1.87
CA SER A 59 -1.19 -9.14 -1.85
C SER A 59 0.03 -8.21 -1.74
N PHE A 60 -0.11 -7.07 -1.07
CA PHE A 60 0.99 -6.23 -0.59
C PHE A 60 0.71 -5.69 0.81
N THR A 61 1.78 -5.36 1.53
CA THR A 61 1.73 -4.81 2.88
C THR A 61 2.33 -3.41 2.87
N CYS A 62 1.65 -2.46 3.51
CA CYS A 62 2.20 -1.13 3.78
C CYS A 62 3.04 -1.18 5.06
N MET A 63 4.32 -0.84 4.91
CA MET A 63 5.35 -0.81 5.96
C MET A 63 5.59 0.58 6.52
N ARG A 64 4.78 1.57 6.15
CA ARG A 64 4.93 2.92 6.70
C ARG A 64 4.74 2.84 8.22
N PRO A 65 5.71 3.30 9.03
CA PRO A 65 5.53 3.34 10.48
C PRO A 65 4.24 4.10 10.78
N GLY A 66 3.43 3.59 11.71
CA GLY A 66 2.32 4.37 12.25
C GLY A 66 2.88 5.70 12.71
N ARG A 67 2.25 6.83 12.35
CA ARG A 67 2.49 8.03 13.15
C ARG A 67 2.00 7.64 14.55
N ASN A 68 2.91 7.32 15.46
CA ASN A 68 2.64 7.56 16.85
C ASN A 68 2.58 9.08 16.93
N GLU A 69 1.37 9.61 16.93
CA GLU A 69 1.08 11.00 17.26
C GLU A 69 1.51 11.15 18.73
N THR A 70 2.76 11.59 18.96
CA THR A 70 3.18 12.23 20.22
C THR A 70 2.69 13.66 20.24
#